data_AF-A0A2L1CEC7-F1
#
_entry.id   AF-A0A2L1CEC7-F1
#
_cell.length_a   1.000
_cell.length_b   1.000
_cell.length_c   1.000
_cell.angle_alpha   90.00
_cell.angle_beta   90.00
_cell.angle_gamma   90.00
#
_symmetry.space_group_name_H-M   'P 1'
#
loop_
_entity.id
_entity.type
_entity.pdbx_description
1 polymer ?
#
loop_
_entity_poly.entity_id
_entity_poly.type
_entity_poly.pdbx_seq_one_letter_code
_entity_poly.pdbx_strand_id
1 'polypeptide(L)'
;FSSTAHLGWMTVVLTYSQQLTILNLLLYLMMTVAMFLMIMNFSSTSINKMATSWTKNSSLTPMMMIVLMSLGGLPPTSGFLPKWLILEELVKQNMTLIASIMAMSALLSLFFYLRLAYASSLTTPPTLSNSKLFWQLYEPNNKMVPMMIIFSTMLLPILPTILNLF
;
A
#
# COMPACT_ATOMS: atom_id res chain seq x y z
N PHE A 1 8.80 -3.15 9.19
CA PHE A 1 9.62 -2.45 8.19
C PHE A 1 8.82 -1.43 7.38
N SER A 2 7.60 -1.74 6.94
CA SER A 2 6.74 -0.72 6.31
C SER A 2 6.48 0.47 7.23
N SER A 3 6.10 0.21 8.49
CA SER A 3 5.84 1.23 9.51
C SER A 3 7.03 2.13 9.78
N THR A 4 8.23 1.57 9.92
CA THR A 4 9.45 2.33 10.18
C THR A 4 9.80 3.28 9.03
N ALA A 5 9.61 2.84 7.78
CA ALA A 5 9.83 3.69 6.61
C ALA A 5 8.83 4.85 6.57
N HIS A 6 7.52 4.57 6.73
CA HIS A 6 6.49 5.61 6.73
C HIS A 6 6.64 6.60 7.89
N LEU A 7 7.02 6.13 9.08
CA LEU A 7 7.35 7.01 10.21
C LEU A 7 8.55 7.91 9.91
N GLY A 8 9.58 7.41 9.21
CA GLY A 8 10.71 8.23 8.78
C GLY A 8 10.29 9.41 7.89
N TRP A 9 9.35 9.18 6.96
CA TRP A 9 8.74 10.27 6.17
C TRP A 9 7.96 11.27 7.04
N MET A 10 7.23 10.77 8.05
CA MET A 10 6.47 11.64 8.97
C MET A 10 7.39 12.51 9.83
N THR A 11 8.49 11.96 10.36
CA THR A 11 9.40 12.70 11.24
C THR A 11 10.09 13.85 10.53
N VAL A 12 10.43 13.69 9.25
CA VAL A 12 11.13 14.75 8.48
C VAL A 12 10.22 15.95 8.21
N VAL A 13 8.93 15.73 8.05
CA VAL A 13 7.97 16.79 7.68
C VAL A 13 7.34 17.44 8.88
N LEU A 14 7.42 16.81 10.05
CA LEU A 14 6.81 17.29 11.29
C LEU A 14 7.25 18.71 11.66
N THR A 15 8.49 19.08 11.32
CA THR A 15 9.03 20.42 11.56
C THR A 15 8.56 21.47 10.56
N TYR A 16 8.10 21.07 9.38
CA TYR A 16 7.71 21.98 8.29
C TYR A 16 6.20 22.13 8.16
N SER A 17 5.46 21.03 8.21
CA SER A 17 4.00 21.06 8.09
C SER A 17 3.35 19.89 8.84
N GLN A 18 2.68 20.22 9.94
CA GLN A 18 1.94 19.25 10.74
C GLN A 18 0.73 18.67 9.99
N GLN A 19 0.17 19.42 9.04
CA GLN A 19 -0.94 18.94 8.21
C GLN A 19 -0.52 17.77 7.30
N LEU A 20 0.65 17.84 6.66
CA LEU A 20 1.15 16.77 5.80
C LEU A 20 1.52 15.51 6.59
N THR A 21 1.99 15.66 7.84
CA THR A 21 2.25 14.48 8.69
C THR A 21 0.97 13.76 9.06
N ILE A 22 -0.09 14.49 9.39
CA ILE A 22 -1.43 13.92 9.66
C ILE A 22 -1.97 13.23 8.41
N LEU A 23 -1.84 13.85 7.23
CA LEU A 23 -2.26 13.25 5.96
C LEU A 23 -1.54 11.93 5.68
N ASN A 24 -0.21 11.90 5.83
CA ASN A 24 0.59 10.69 5.63
C ASN A 24 0.20 9.59 6.62
N LEU A 25 -0.06 9.95 7.89
CA LEU A 25 -0.51 9.01 8.91
C LEU A 25 -1.85 8.38 8.55
N LEU A 26 -2.84 9.20 8.18
CA LEU A 26 -4.18 8.74 7.80
C LEU A 26 -4.11 7.78 6.60
N LEU A 27 -3.39 8.16 5.53
CA LEU A 27 -3.23 7.31 4.36
C LEU A 27 -2.51 6.00 4.71
N TYR A 28 -1.46 6.05 5.54
CA TYR A 28 -0.76 4.86 5.98
C TYR A 28 -1.65 3.90 6.77
N LEU A 29 -2.45 4.42 7.71
CA LEU A 29 -3.41 3.62 8.47
C LEU A 29 -4.45 2.97 7.55
N MET A 30 -5.02 3.72 6.60
CA MET A 30 -6.00 3.18 5.65
C MET A 30 -5.41 2.06 4.78
N MET A 31 -4.21 2.26 4.23
CA MET A 31 -3.52 1.24 3.42
C MET A 31 -3.15 -0.02 4.23
N THR A 32 -2.70 0.15 5.47
CA THR A 32 -2.35 -0.99 6.33
C THR A 32 -3.57 -1.78 6.76
N VAL A 33 -4.67 -1.12 7.13
CA VAL A 33 -5.94 -1.80 7.42
C VAL A 33 -6.42 -2.59 6.20
N ALA A 34 -6.38 -2.00 5.00
CA ALA A 34 -6.73 -2.71 3.76
C ALA A 34 -5.86 -3.97 3.56
N MET A 35 -4.54 -3.86 3.72
CA MET A 35 -3.63 -5.00 3.62
C MET A 35 -3.87 -6.08 4.67
N PHE A 36 -4.04 -5.70 5.93
CA PHE A 36 -4.29 -6.67 7.00
C PHE A 36 -5.61 -7.42 6.80
N LEU A 37 -6.67 -6.72 6.38
CA LEU A 37 -7.95 -7.37 6.06
C LEU A 37 -7.81 -8.38 4.91
N MET A 38 -7.02 -8.07 3.86
CA MET A 38 -6.76 -9.01 2.77
C MET A 38 -5.94 -10.22 3.22
N ILE A 39 -4.92 -10.01 4.05
CA ILE A 39 -4.10 -11.09 4.61
C ILE A 39 -4.93 -12.01 5.53
N MET A 40 -5.84 -11.43 6.32
CA MET A 40 -6.78 -12.19 7.15
C MET A 40 -7.71 -13.05 6.29
N ASN A 41 -8.24 -12.52 5.19
CA ASN A 41 -9.05 -13.29 4.23
C ASN A 41 -8.28 -14.48 3.63
N PHE A 42 -6.97 -14.33 3.39
CA PHE A 42 -6.14 -15.42 2.90
C PHE A 42 -5.60 -16.36 4.00
N SER A 43 -5.73 -16.00 5.28
CA SER A 43 -5.14 -16.72 6.42
C SER A 43 -3.64 -17.02 6.23
N SER A 44 -2.90 -16.11 5.60
CA SER A 44 -1.51 -16.34 5.17
C SER A 44 -0.52 -15.52 6.00
N THR A 45 0.43 -16.17 6.67
CA THR A 45 1.52 -15.46 7.39
C THR A 45 2.86 -15.50 6.66
N SER A 46 2.98 -16.30 5.60
CA SER A 46 4.21 -16.46 4.82
C SER A 46 3.99 -16.20 3.33
N ILE A 47 5.05 -15.79 2.64
CA ILE A 47 5.02 -15.48 1.20
C ILE A 47 4.51 -16.69 0.39
N ASN A 48 4.97 -17.90 0.69
CA ASN A 48 4.55 -19.10 -0.04
C ASN A 48 3.06 -19.44 0.16
N LYS A 49 2.53 -19.24 1.37
CA LYS A 49 1.10 -19.45 1.66
C LYS A 49 0.24 -18.40 0.95
N MET A 50 0.72 -17.18 0.85
CA MET A 50 0.06 -16.10 0.09
C MET A 50 0.16 -16.32 -1.42
N ALA A 51 1.26 -16.88 -1.91
CA ALA A 51 1.46 -17.18 -3.34
C ALA A 51 0.44 -18.24 -3.85
N THR A 52 0.11 -19.22 -3.01
CA THR A 52 -0.88 -20.26 -3.36
C THR A 52 -2.34 -19.83 -3.19
N SER A 53 -2.61 -18.65 -2.60
CA SER A 53 -3.96 -18.20 -2.25
C SER A 53 -4.76 -17.63 -3.43
N TRP A 54 -4.14 -17.44 -4.62
CA TRP A 54 -4.87 -17.11 -5.86
C TRP A 54 -6.05 -18.05 -6.07
N THR A 55 -5.84 -19.36 -5.90
CA THR A 55 -6.89 -20.36 -6.12
C THR A 55 -8.08 -20.24 -5.17
N LYS A 56 -7.90 -19.62 -3.99
CA LYS A 56 -8.99 -19.43 -3.01
C LYS A 56 -9.87 -18.23 -3.36
N ASN A 57 -9.28 -17.12 -3.78
CA ASN A 57 -10.03 -15.95 -4.23
C ASN A 57 -9.24 -15.19 -5.31
N SER A 58 -9.58 -15.46 -6.57
CA SER A 58 -8.95 -14.87 -7.75
C SER A 58 -9.24 -13.38 -7.93
N SER A 59 -10.32 -12.85 -7.34
CA SER A 59 -10.65 -11.43 -7.43
C SER A 59 -9.84 -10.57 -6.46
N LEU A 60 -9.47 -11.14 -5.30
CA LEU A 60 -8.76 -10.41 -4.25
C LEU A 60 -7.25 -10.31 -4.51
N THR A 61 -6.65 -11.27 -5.21
CA THR A 61 -5.22 -11.26 -5.52
C THR A 61 -4.76 -10.06 -6.38
N PRO A 62 -5.42 -9.67 -7.49
CA PRO A 62 -5.04 -8.47 -8.22
C PRO A 62 -5.30 -7.19 -7.41
N MET A 63 -6.32 -7.16 -6.55
CA MET A 63 -6.56 -6.01 -5.67
C MET A 63 -5.45 -5.85 -4.63
N MET A 64 -4.97 -6.96 -4.05
CA MET A 64 -3.83 -6.96 -3.13
C MET A 64 -2.56 -6.41 -3.78
N MET A 65 -2.31 -6.74 -5.06
CA MET A 65 -1.22 -6.14 -5.83
C MET A 65 -1.32 -4.61 -5.87
N ILE A 66 -2.49 -4.07 -6.19
CA ILE A 66 -2.68 -2.62 -6.32
C ILE A 66 -2.45 -1.91 -4.98
N VAL A 67 -2.89 -2.49 -3.86
CA VAL A 67 -2.64 -1.93 -2.52
C VAL A 67 -1.16 -2.04 -2.11
N LEU A 68 -0.45 -3.10 -2.52
CA LEU A 68 1.00 -3.17 -2.34
C LEU A 68 1.73 -2.07 -3.12
N MET A 69 1.26 -1.77 -4.34
CA MET A 69 1.78 -0.65 -5.12
C MET A 69 1.46 0.70 -4.47
N SER A 70 0.31 0.84 -3.80
CA SER A 70 -0.04 2.06 -3.07
C SER A 70 0.89 2.28 -1.88
N LEU A 71 1.22 1.25 -1.09
CA LEU A 71 2.25 1.34 -0.04
C LEU A 71 3.64 1.69 -0.59
N GLY A 72 3.96 1.20 -1.80
CA GLY A 72 5.17 1.59 -2.54
C GLY A 72 5.17 3.06 -2.96
N GLY A 73 4.00 3.64 -3.21
CA GLY A 73 3.83 5.02 -3.65
C GLY A 73 4.10 5.19 -5.14
N LEU A 74 3.47 4.37 -5.99
CA LEU A 74 3.56 4.50 -7.45
C LEU A 74 2.56 5.54 -8.00
N PRO A 75 2.90 6.26 -9.10
CA PRO A 75 2.18 7.46 -9.55
C PRO A 75 0.72 7.35 -10.07
N PRO A 76 -0.01 6.22 -10.05
CA PRO A 76 -1.47 6.24 -10.17
C PRO A 76 -2.22 6.00 -8.83
N THR A 77 -1.49 5.77 -7.73
CA THR A 77 -2.07 5.31 -6.46
C THR A 77 -2.04 6.38 -5.36
N SER A 78 -2.96 6.28 -4.39
CA SER A 78 -3.07 7.27 -3.30
C SER A 78 -1.80 7.43 -2.45
N GLY A 79 -1.03 6.37 -2.25
CA GLY A 79 0.18 6.43 -1.40
C GLY A 79 1.35 7.18 -2.03
N PHE A 80 1.25 7.59 -3.30
CA PHE A 80 2.19 8.53 -3.91
C PHE A 80 1.95 9.96 -3.41
N LEU A 81 0.70 10.34 -3.14
CA LEU A 81 0.31 11.69 -2.70
C LEU A 81 1.16 12.24 -1.54
N PRO A 82 1.27 11.56 -0.38
CA PRO A 82 1.98 12.12 0.76
C PRO A 82 3.47 12.23 0.47
N LYS A 83 4.08 11.23 -0.20
CA LYS A 83 5.51 11.27 -0.53
C LYS A 83 5.82 12.42 -1.48
N TRP A 84 4.96 12.65 -2.47
CA TRP A 84 5.14 13.74 -3.42
C TRP A 84 5.01 15.12 -2.76
N LEU A 85 3.96 15.35 -1.98
CA LEU A 85 3.78 16.62 -1.27
C LEU A 85 4.90 16.90 -0.26
N ILE A 86 5.40 15.86 0.42
CA ILE A 86 6.55 15.98 1.32
C ILE A 86 7.80 16.42 0.55
N LEU A 87 8.08 15.81 -0.60
CA LEU A 87 9.22 16.20 -1.43
C LEU A 87 9.09 17.63 -1.94
N GLU A 88 7.88 18.05 -2.31
CA GLU A 88 7.60 19.42 -2.71
C GLU A 88 7.92 20.43 -1.58
N GLU A 89 7.45 20.17 -0.36
CA GLU A 89 7.75 21.03 0.79
C GLU A 89 9.25 21.09 1.11
N LEU A 90 9.96 19.97 1.02
CA LEU A 90 11.41 19.95 1.26
C LEU A 90 12.19 20.75 0.21
N VAL A 91 11.74 20.73 -1.05
CA VAL A 91 12.34 21.54 -2.10
C VAL A 91 12.06 23.03 -1.87
N LYS A 92 10.85 23.40 -1.42
CA LYS A 92 10.53 24.79 -1.02
C LYS A 92 11.45 25.32 0.07
N GLN A 93 11.86 24.45 1.00
CA GLN A 93 12.80 24.78 2.08
C GLN A 93 14.29 24.64 1.69
N ASN A 94 14.60 24.55 0.39
CA ASN A 94 15.95 24.38 -0.16
C ASN A 94 16.70 23.10 0.30
N MET A 95 16.00 22.10 0.85
CA MET A 95 16.60 20.83 1.31
C MET A 95 16.60 19.75 0.22
N THR A 96 17.09 20.09 -0.97
CA THR A 96 17.06 19.22 -2.15
C THR A 96 17.88 17.93 -1.97
N LEU A 97 19.00 17.99 -1.26
CA LEU A 97 19.85 16.82 -0.99
C LEU A 97 19.16 15.80 -0.07
N ILE A 98 18.42 16.27 0.94
CA ILE A 98 17.67 15.38 1.83
C ILE A 98 16.48 14.77 1.07
N ALA A 99 15.80 15.57 0.25
CA ALA A 99 14.70 15.11 -0.59
C ALA A 99 15.14 13.98 -1.56
N SER A 100 16.31 14.11 -2.20
CA SER A 100 16.81 13.10 -3.12
C SER A 100 17.20 11.79 -2.42
N ILE A 101 17.86 11.86 -1.26
CA ILE A 101 18.18 10.68 -0.44
C ILE A 101 16.91 9.95 -0.02
N MET A 102 15.89 10.69 0.45
CA MET A 102 14.61 10.10 0.81
C MET A 102 13.90 9.44 -0.37
N ALA A 103 13.86 10.10 -1.53
CA ALA A 103 13.29 9.53 -2.75
C ALA A 103 13.99 8.22 -3.15
N MET A 104 15.33 8.17 -3.10
CA MET A 104 16.09 6.96 -3.40
C MET A 104 15.83 5.84 -2.37
N SER A 105 15.75 6.18 -1.08
CA SER A 105 15.43 5.20 -0.03
C SER A 105 14.05 4.57 -0.20
N ALA A 106 13.07 5.32 -0.72
CA ALA A 106 11.73 4.78 -0.97
C ALA A 106 11.73 3.69 -2.05
N LEU A 107 12.63 3.76 -3.02
CA LEU A 107 12.77 2.72 -4.06
C LEU A 107 13.18 1.37 -3.47
N LEU A 108 14.00 1.34 -2.41
CA LEU A 108 14.33 0.09 -1.71
C LEU A 108 13.08 -0.53 -1.06
N SER A 109 12.23 0.28 -0.43
CA SER A 109 10.97 -0.22 0.16
C SER A 109 10.03 -0.78 -0.91
N LEU A 110 10.00 -0.13 -2.08
CA LEU A 110 9.19 -0.53 -3.22
C LEU A 110 9.63 -1.87 -3.81
N PHE A 111 10.94 -2.17 -3.83
CA PHE A 111 11.45 -3.47 -4.29
C PHE A 111 10.86 -4.64 -3.48
N PHE A 112 10.74 -4.51 -2.16
CA PHE A 112 10.15 -5.57 -1.33
C PHE A 112 8.67 -5.78 -1.64
N TYR A 113 7.91 -4.71 -1.86
CA TYR A 113 6.49 -4.80 -2.22
C TYR A 113 6.30 -5.41 -3.62
N LEU A 114 7.14 -5.04 -4.59
CA LEU A 114 7.13 -5.64 -5.93
C LEU A 114 7.38 -7.15 -5.89
N ARG A 115 8.36 -7.59 -5.10
CA ARG A 115 8.65 -9.03 -4.93
C ARG A 115 7.44 -9.79 -4.38
N LEU A 116 6.73 -9.17 -3.44
CA LEU A 116 5.57 -9.76 -2.80
C LEU A 116 4.35 -9.80 -3.73
N ALA A 117 4.13 -8.73 -4.50
CA ALA A 117 3.14 -8.67 -5.58
C ALA A 117 3.41 -9.70 -6.67
N TYR A 118 4.69 -9.86 -7.05
CA TYR A 118 5.11 -10.83 -8.06
C TYR A 118 4.79 -12.27 -7.63
N ALA A 119 5.10 -12.62 -6.39
CA ALA A 119 4.83 -13.96 -5.86
C ALA A 119 3.34 -14.26 -5.70
N SER A 120 2.49 -13.25 -5.48
CA SER A 120 1.06 -13.44 -5.17
C SER A 120 0.12 -13.36 -6.37
N SER A 121 0.44 -12.51 -7.37
CA SER A 121 -0.50 -12.14 -8.42
C SER A 121 0.05 -12.26 -9.85
N LEU A 122 1.36 -12.09 -10.06
CA LEU A 122 1.94 -12.15 -11.40
C LEU A 122 2.41 -13.57 -11.77
N THR A 123 2.67 -14.40 -10.77
CA THR A 123 3.07 -15.80 -10.95
C THR A 123 2.07 -16.74 -10.30
N THR A 124 1.88 -17.91 -10.92
CA THR A 124 1.01 -18.97 -10.42
C THR A 124 1.87 -20.13 -9.91
N PRO A 125 2.22 -20.18 -8.61
CA PRO A 125 2.96 -21.30 -8.05
C PRO A 125 2.10 -22.57 -8.02
N PRO A 126 2.72 -23.76 -7.90
CA PRO A 126 1.98 -25.01 -7.80
C PRO A 126 1.05 -24.99 -6.58
N THR A 127 -0.20 -25.40 -6.79
CA THR A 127 -1.22 -25.42 -5.74
C THR A 127 -1.44 -26.85 -5.22
N LEU A 128 -1.92 -26.96 -3.99
CA LEU A 128 -2.27 -28.24 -3.38
C LEU A 128 -3.52 -28.83 -4.05
N SER A 129 -3.62 -30.16 -4.12
CA SER A 129 -4.76 -30.88 -4.73
C SER A 129 -6.12 -30.50 -4.14
N ASN A 130 -6.17 -30.11 -2.86
CA ASN A 130 -7.39 -29.70 -2.16
C ASN A 130 -7.87 -28.27 -2.52
N SER A 131 -7.17 -27.54 -3.40
CA SER A 131 -7.51 -26.16 -3.77
C SER A 131 -8.91 -26.02 -4.39
N LYS A 132 -9.37 -27.03 -5.16
CA LYS A 132 -10.67 -27.01 -5.85
C LYS A 132 -11.87 -26.89 -4.90
N LEU A 133 -11.74 -27.41 -3.69
CA LEU A 133 -12.81 -27.39 -2.68
C LEU A 133 -12.97 -26.00 -2.06
N PHE A 134 -11.87 -25.23 -1.97
CA PHE A 134 -11.91 -23.85 -1.48
C PHE A 134 -12.63 -22.89 -2.41
N TRP A 135 -12.67 -23.17 -3.72
CA TRP A 135 -13.41 -22.33 -4.67
C TRP A 135 -14.94 -22.43 -4.46
N GLN A 136 -15.43 -23.59 -4.03
CA GLN A 136 -16.86 -23.84 -3.83
C GLN A 136 -17.38 -23.33 -2.47
N LEU A 137 -16.54 -23.36 -1.44
CA LEU A 137 -16.91 -22.96 -0.07
C LEU A 137 -16.54 -21.51 0.26
N TYR A 138 -16.29 -20.67 -0.75
CA TYR A 138 -15.88 -19.28 -0.51
C TYR A 138 -17.06 -18.40 -0.10
N GLU A 139 -17.12 -18.06 1.18
CA GLU A 139 -17.99 -17.03 1.74
C GLU A 139 -17.20 -15.72 1.93
N PRO A 140 -17.66 -14.57 1.41
CA PRO A 140 -16.98 -13.29 1.60
C PRO A 140 -17.12 -12.82 3.06
N ASN A 141 -16.11 -13.11 3.87
CA ASN A 141 -16.17 -12.94 5.31
C ASN A 141 -16.18 -11.47 5.80
N ASN A 142 -15.90 -10.49 4.93
CA ASN A 142 -15.79 -9.10 5.38
C ASN A 142 -16.21 -8.07 4.33
N LYS A 143 -17.40 -7.47 4.50
CA LYS A 143 -17.98 -6.45 3.61
C LYS A 143 -17.20 -5.13 3.61
N MET A 144 -16.32 -4.90 4.59
CA MET A 144 -15.52 -3.68 4.71
C MET A 144 -14.31 -3.63 3.77
N VAL A 145 -13.88 -4.79 3.26
CA VAL A 145 -12.67 -4.93 2.43
C VAL A 145 -12.71 -4.09 1.15
N PRO A 146 -13.78 -4.11 0.33
CA PRO A 146 -13.82 -3.34 -0.92
C PRO A 146 -13.75 -1.82 -0.66
N MET A 147 -14.43 -1.34 0.37
CA MET A 147 -14.42 0.09 0.74
C MET A 147 -13.00 0.55 1.08
N MET A 148 -12.28 -0.23 1.89
CA MET A 148 -10.90 0.09 2.25
C MET A 148 -9.93 0.03 1.06
N ILE A 149 -10.13 -0.92 0.14
CA ILE A 149 -9.31 -1.02 -1.08
C ILE A 149 -9.50 0.23 -1.95
N ILE A 150 -10.74 0.70 -2.15
CA ILE A 150 -11.03 1.88 -2.97
C ILE A 150 -10.37 3.12 -2.36
N PHE A 151 -10.53 3.35 -1.06
CA PHE A 151 -9.87 4.47 -0.39
C PHE A 151 -8.34 4.38 -0.47
N SER A 152 -7.76 3.19 -0.34
CA SER A 152 -6.31 3.02 -0.41
C SER A 152 -5.72 3.25 -1.81
N THR A 153 -6.52 3.22 -2.88
CA THR A 153 -6.00 3.23 -4.26
C THR A 153 -6.40 4.48 -5.05
N MET A 154 -7.64 4.94 -4.95
CA MET A 154 -8.24 5.92 -5.88
C MET A 154 -8.40 7.35 -5.33
N LEU A 155 -7.64 7.76 -4.30
CA LEU A 155 -7.75 9.12 -3.75
C LEU A 155 -6.99 10.20 -4.54
N LEU A 156 -6.15 9.83 -5.51
CA LEU A 156 -5.32 10.78 -6.27
C LEU A 156 -6.09 11.91 -6.99
N PRO A 157 -7.23 11.66 -7.69
CA PRO A 157 -7.99 12.75 -8.34
C PRO A 157 -8.64 13.74 -7.34
N ILE A 158 -8.78 13.36 -6.07
CA ILE A 158 -9.41 14.18 -5.03
C ILE A 158 -8.38 15.11 -4.35
N LEU A 159 -7.10 14.98 -4.70
CA LEU A 159 -6.00 15.83 -4.24
C LEU A 159 -6.33 17.33 -4.12
N PRO A 160 -6.86 18.03 -5.15
CA PRO A 160 -7.07 19.48 -5.05
C PRO A 160 -8.05 19.86 -3.93
N THR A 161 -9.03 19.01 -3.65
CA THR A 161 -9.95 19.25 -2.52
C THR A 161 -9.28 19.00 -1.17
N ILE A 162 -8.36 18.02 -1.10
CA ILE A 162 -7.58 17.74 0.11
C ILE A 162 -6.66 18.91 0.42
N LEU A 163 -6.00 19.48 -0.60
CA LEU A 163 -5.14 20.65 -0.43
C LEU A 163 -5.92 21.89 0.00
N ASN A 164 -7.13 22.11 -0.52
CA ASN A 164 -7.97 23.24 -0.12
C ASN A 164 -8.51 23.16 1.32
N LEU A 165 -8.48 21.99 1.96
CA LEU A 165 -8.88 21.82 3.35
C LEU A 165 -7.78 22.22 4.35
N PHE A 166 -6.56 22.49 3.86
CA PHE A 166 -5.38 22.81 4.63
C PHE A 166 -4.93 24.25 4.41
#